data_AF-A0A072U5B6-F1
#
_entry.id   AF-A0A072U5B6-F1
#
_cell.length_a   1.000
_cell.length_b   1.000
_cell.length_c   1.000
_cell.angle_alpha   90.00
_cell.angle_beta   90.00
_cell.angle_gamma   90.00
#
_symmetry.space_group_name_H-M   'P 1'
#
loop_
_entity.id
_entity.type
_entity.pdbx_description
1 polymer ?
#
loop_
_entity_poly.entity_id
_entity_poly.type
_entity_poly.pdbx_seq_one_letter_code
_entity_poly.pdbx_strand_id
1 'polypeptide(L)'
;MRISIEYLRISDDDLKNMCLIEIEMLLQENGQSLTEFKSLPRPNAADVPTFTNKLIVYELNYNKDELEKTYTDMLQMLTDEQRCVHDKIMESVGFDDGGLFFLYGYGGTGQTFIWKTLSAAVRSKGLIVLNATSNGITSLLLPG
;
A
#
# COMPACT_ATOMS: atom_id res chain seq x y z
N MET A 1 24.55 -12.21 -33.76
CA MET A 1 25.21 -12.38 -32.45
C MET A 1 24.15 -12.90 -31.48
N ARG A 2 24.06 -14.24 -31.33
CA ARG A 2 23.17 -14.91 -30.38
C ARG A 2 23.82 -14.79 -29.01
N ILE A 3 23.15 -14.14 -28.06
CA ILE A 3 23.59 -14.14 -26.67
C ILE A 3 23.07 -15.44 -26.06
N SER A 4 23.91 -16.48 -26.09
CA SER A 4 23.70 -17.72 -25.35
C SER A 4 23.97 -17.43 -23.87
N ILE A 5 22.94 -17.44 -23.04
CA ILE A 5 23.09 -17.54 -21.58
C ILE A 5 22.87 -19.01 -21.23
N GLU A 6 23.94 -19.81 -21.31
CA GLU A 6 23.97 -21.14 -20.71
C GLU A 6 24.09 -20.99 -19.17
N TYR A 7 23.38 -21.86 -18.44
CA TYR A 7 23.47 -22.09 -16.98
C TYR A 7 22.50 -21.36 -16.04
N LEU A 8 21.23 -21.25 -16.41
CA LEU A 8 20.16 -21.44 -15.44
C LEU A 8 19.24 -22.57 -15.94
N ARG A 9 19.72 -23.81 -15.87
CA ARG A 9 18.85 -24.99 -16.07
C ARG A 9 18.01 -25.16 -14.80
N ILE A 10 16.93 -24.42 -14.72
CA ILE A 10 15.88 -24.65 -13.72
C ILE A 10 15.27 -26.02 -14.07
N SER A 11 15.20 -26.95 -13.11
CA SER A 11 14.52 -28.23 -13.32
C SER A 11 13.04 -27.97 -13.62
N ASP A 12 12.37 -28.84 -14.38
CA ASP A 12 10.92 -28.72 -14.58
C ASP A 12 10.17 -28.72 -13.24
N ASP A 13 10.69 -29.43 -12.23
CA ASP A 13 10.15 -29.44 -10.87
C ASP A 13 10.36 -28.09 -10.16
N ASP A 14 11.53 -27.46 -10.33
CA ASP A 14 11.82 -26.13 -9.76
C ASP A 14 10.99 -25.04 -10.44
N LEU A 15 10.83 -25.14 -11.76
CA LEU A 15 10.00 -24.21 -12.55
C LEU A 15 8.54 -24.33 -12.12
N LYS A 16 8.06 -25.56 -11.95
CA LYS A 16 6.71 -25.84 -11.43
C LYS A 16 6.55 -25.31 -10.02
N ASN A 17 7.53 -25.50 -9.15
CA ASN A 17 7.51 -24.99 -7.78
C ASN A 17 7.44 -23.46 -7.76
N MET A 18 8.28 -22.76 -8.53
CA MET A 18 8.23 -21.30 -8.66
C MET A 18 6.89 -20.80 -9.21
N CYS A 19 6.33 -21.49 -10.20
CA CYS A 19 5.01 -21.15 -10.73
C CYS A 19 3.91 -21.33 -9.67
N LEU A 20 3.97 -22.40 -8.87
CA LEU A 20 3.01 -22.61 -7.78
C LEU A 20 3.13 -21.58 -6.66
N ILE A 21 4.35 -21.09 -6.36
CA ILE A 21 4.56 -19.99 -5.42
C ILE A 21 3.90 -18.72 -5.95
N GLU A 22 4.11 -18.38 -7.22
CA GLU A 22 3.49 -17.20 -7.84
C GLU A 22 1.95 -17.29 -7.84
N ILE A 23 1.41 -18.47 -8.15
CA ILE A 23 -0.05 -18.72 -8.10
C ILE A 23 -0.58 -18.60 -6.66
N GLU A 24 0.13 -19.14 -5.67
CA GLU A 24 -0.23 -18.98 -4.25
C GLU A 24 -0.22 -17.50 -3.85
N MET A 25 0.77 -16.73 -4.32
CA MET A 25 0.84 -15.30 -4.07
C MET A 25 -0.39 -14.57 -4.62
N LEU A 26 -0.75 -14.81 -5.88
CA LEU A 26 -1.91 -14.22 -6.56
C LEU A 26 -3.25 -14.63 -5.94
N LEU A 27 -3.41 -15.90 -5.56
CA LEU A 27 -4.65 -16.38 -4.92
C LEU A 27 -4.85 -15.70 -3.56
N GLN A 28 -3.78 -15.52 -2.81
CA GLN A 28 -3.83 -14.83 -1.53
C GLN A 28 -4.14 -13.33 -1.68
N GLU A 29 -3.77 -12.68 -2.79
CA GLU A 29 -4.24 -11.31 -3.10
C GLU A 29 -5.77 -11.24 -3.21
N ASN A 30 -6.40 -12.36 -3.61
CA ASN A 30 -7.84 -12.48 -3.73
C ASN A 30 -8.49 -13.16 -2.51
N GLY A 31 -7.74 -13.32 -1.41
CA GLY A 31 -8.24 -13.93 -0.17
C GLY A 31 -8.45 -15.45 -0.23
N GLN A 32 -7.88 -16.11 -1.24
CA GLN A 32 -7.92 -17.56 -1.41
C GLN A 32 -6.52 -18.17 -1.22
N SER A 33 -6.43 -19.50 -1.19
CA SER A 33 -5.16 -20.22 -1.15
C SER A 33 -5.25 -21.47 -2.02
N LEU A 34 -4.11 -21.93 -2.58
CA LEU A 34 -4.03 -23.25 -3.23
C LEU A 34 -4.47 -24.38 -2.30
N THR A 35 -4.42 -24.17 -0.98
CA THR A 35 -4.94 -25.15 -0.01
C THR A 35 -6.43 -25.43 -0.16
N GLU A 36 -7.20 -24.49 -0.74
CA GLU A 36 -8.64 -24.64 -1.02
C GLU A 36 -8.91 -25.51 -2.27
N PHE A 37 -7.92 -25.64 -3.16
CA PHE A 37 -8.02 -26.39 -4.40
C PHE A 37 -7.38 -27.78 -4.25
N LYS A 38 -8.17 -28.75 -3.78
CA LYS A 38 -7.70 -30.13 -3.46
C LYS A 38 -7.02 -30.88 -4.63
N SER A 39 -7.28 -30.50 -5.87
CA SER A 39 -6.72 -31.12 -7.07
C SER A 39 -5.37 -30.52 -7.52
N LEU A 40 -4.94 -29.39 -6.94
CA LEU A 40 -3.73 -28.70 -7.35
C LEU A 40 -2.51 -29.13 -6.53
N PRO A 41 -1.33 -29.32 -7.17
CA PRO A 41 -0.08 -29.56 -6.47
C PRO A 41 0.30 -28.31 -5.64
N ARG A 42 0.98 -28.54 -4.51
CA ARG A 42 1.37 -27.47 -3.58
C ARG A 42 2.82 -27.06 -3.79
N PRO A 43 3.16 -25.78 -3.58
CA PRO A 43 4.55 -25.35 -3.53
C PRO A 43 5.26 -25.96 -2.32
N ASN A 44 6.57 -26.13 -2.45
CA ASN A 44 7.43 -26.57 -1.36
C ASN A 44 7.47 -25.48 -0.28
N ALA A 45 7.02 -25.81 0.94
CA ALA A 45 6.86 -24.85 2.02
C ALA A 45 8.18 -24.18 2.45
N ALA A 46 9.34 -24.79 2.18
CA ALA A 46 10.65 -24.21 2.46
C ALA A 46 11.01 -23.06 1.50
N ASP A 47 10.45 -23.08 0.29
CA ASP A 47 10.71 -22.08 -0.75
C ASP A 47 9.61 -21.00 -0.80
N VAL A 48 8.51 -21.21 -0.07
CA VAL A 48 7.47 -20.19 0.11
C VAL A 48 8.06 -19.07 0.98
N PRO A 49 8.09 -17.81 0.50
CA PRO A 49 8.55 -16.69 1.31
C PRO A 49 7.80 -16.66 2.64
N THR A 50 8.52 -16.61 3.76
CA THR A 50 7.90 -16.43 5.08
C THR A 50 7.10 -15.14 5.02
N PHE A 51 5.79 -15.23 5.26
CA PHE A 51 4.87 -14.10 5.08
C PHE A 51 5.39 -12.84 5.77
N THR A 52 5.93 -11.93 4.98
CA THR A 52 5.99 -10.53 5.36
C THR A 52 4.55 -10.04 5.29
N ASN A 53 4.06 -9.36 6.33
CA ASN A 53 2.70 -8.82 6.34
C ASN A 53 2.48 -8.02 5.06
N LYS A 54 1.66 -8.55 4.12
CA LYS A 54 1.53 -7.97 2.77
C LYS A 54 1.01 -6.54 2.82
N LEU A 55 0.20 -6.18 3.82
CA LEU A 55 -0.25 -4.80 4.03
C LEU A 55 0.93 -3.87 4.29
N ILE A 56 1.91 -4.31 5.07
CA ILE A 56 3.15 -3.56 5.31
C ILE A 56 3.96 -3.47 4.02
N VAL A 57 4.06 -4.55 3.25
CA VAL A 57 4.79 -4.54 1.97
C VAL A 57 4.17 -3.54 0.99
N TYR A 58 2.84 -3.58 0.81
CA TYR A 58 2.15 -2.66 -0.09
C TYR A 58 2.31 -1.20 0.35
N GLU A 59 2.16 -0.92 1.64
CA GLU A 59 2.35 0.44 2.18
C GLU A 59 3.79 0.94 1.99
N LEU A 60 4.80 0.08 2.08
CA LEU A 60 6.19 0.45 1.88
C LEU A 60 6.60 0.49 0.40
N ASN A 61 5.83 -0.12 -0.50
CA ASN A 61 6.12 -0.19 -1.93
C ASN A 61 5.62 1.03 -2.73
N TYR A 62 4.92 1.95 -2.07
CA TYR A 62 4.52 3.21 -2.69
C TYR A 62 5.72 4.02 -3.20
N ASN A 63 5.57 4.63 -4.38
CA ASN A 63 6.59 5.51 -4.93
C ASN A 63 6.63 6.84 -4.16
N LYS A 64 7.69 7.03 -3.37
CA LYS A 64 7.87 8.20 -2.51
C LYS A 64 7.99 9.50 -3.29
N ASP A 65 8.70 9.48 -4.42
CA ASP A 65 8.93 10.68 -5.25
C ASP A 65 7.62 11.14 -5.91
N GLU A 66 6.82 10.19 -6.40
CA GLU A 66 5.51 10.47 -6.98
C GLU A 66 4.54 10.99 -5.91
N LEU A 67 4.57 10.40 -4.71
CA LEU A 67 3.76 10.87 -3.58
C LEU A 67 4.19 12.24 -3.10
N GLU A 68 5.49 12.56 -3.07
CA GLU A 68 5.98 13.89 -2.69
C GLU A 68 5.52 14.96 -3.68
N LYS A 69 5.57 14.65 -4.97
CA LYS A 69 5.03 15.54 -6.01
C LYS A 69 3.53 15.75 -5.84
N THR A 70 2.78 14.66 -5.70
CA THR A 70 1.32 14.71 -5.51
C THR A 70 0.95 15.48 -4.23
N TYR A 71 1.70 15.26 -3.16
CA TYR A 71 1.56 15.99 -1.90
C TYR A 71 1.80 17.49 -2.09
N THR A 72 2.87 17.87 -2.78
CA THR A 72 3.20 19.28 -3.06
C THR A 72 2.09 19.97 -3.84
N ASP A 73 1.57 19.31 -4.88
CA ASP A 73 0.45 19.83 -5.69
C ASP A 73 -0.81 19.99 -4.83
N MET A 74 -1.18 18.97 -4.05
CA MET A 74 -2.35 19.03 -3.17
C MET A 74 -2.22 20.11 -2.08
N LEU A 75 -1.02 20.29 -1.53
CA LEU A 75 -0.76 21.27 -0.49
C LEU A 75 -1.05 22.69 -1.01
N GLN A 76 -0.71 22.99 -2.28
CA GLN A 76 -1.02 24.28 -2.91
C GLN A 76 -2.51 24.52 -3.12
N MET A 77 -3.32 23.47 -3.19
CA MET A 77 -4.76 23.56 -3.41
C MET A 77 -5.57 23.69 -2.11
N LEU A 78 -4.95 23.55 -0.93
CA LEU A 78 -5.63 23.70 0.35
C LEU A 78 -6.07 25.14 0.57
N THR A 79 -7.26 25.33 1.15
CA THR A 79 -7.66 26.62 1.72
C THR A 79 -6.85 26.92 2.98
N ASP A 80 -6.86 28.17 3.42
CA ASP A 80 -6.13 28.59 4.64
C ASP A 80 -6.59 27.81 5.88
N GLU A 81 -7.89 27.52 6.00
CA GLU A 81 -8.43 26.73 7.11
C GLU A 81 -7.98 25.27 7.05
N GLN A 82 -8.01 24.66 5.85
CA GLN A 82 -7.59 23.28 5.67
C GLN A 82 -6.08 23.12 5.90
N ARG A 83 -5.29 24.12 5.48
CA ARG A 83 -3.85 24.20 5.73
C ARG A 83 -3.55 24.28 7.22
N CYS A 84 -4.27 25.11 7.97
CA CYS A 84 -4.12 25.20 9.42
C CYS A 84 -4.35 23.84 10.11
N VAL A 85 -5.39 23.10 9.69
CA VAL A 85 -5.65 21.73 10.19
C VAL A 85 -4.52 20.78 9.80
N HIS A 86 -4.11 20.80 8.54
CA HIS A 86 -3.03 19.96 8.02
C HIS A 86 -1.75 20.16 8.83
N ASP A 87 -1.31 21.42 8.99
CA ASP A 87 -0.04 21.76 9.64
C ASP A 87 -0.03 21.29 11.10
N LYS A 88 -1.15 21.46 11.82
CA LYS A 88 -1.29 21.01 13.20
C LYS A 88 -1.17 19.48 13.35
N ILE A 89 -1.74 18.72 12.42
CA ILE A 89 -1.64 17.26 12.44
C ILE A 89 -0.23 16.83 12.06
N MET A 90 0.36 17.44 11.01
CA MET A 90 1.71 17.10 10.55
C MET A 90 2.79 17.47 11.57
N GLU A 91 2.58 18.51 12.36
CA GLU A 91 3.43 18.87 13.49
C GLU A 91 3.44 17.75 14.56
N SER A 92 2.26 17.29 14.98
CA SER A 92 2.11 16.16 15.91
C SER A 92 2.75 14.87 15.39
N VAL A 93 2.60 14.57 14.08
CA VAL A 93 3.29 13.44 13.44
C VAL A 93 4.81 13.63 13.43
N GLY A 94 5.28 14.86 13.22
CA GLY A 94 6.71 15.19 13.19
C GLY A 94 7.40 15.10 14.56
N PHE A 95 6.68 15.41 15.64
CA PHE A 95 7.20 15.30 17.01
C PHE A 95 7.01 13.92 17.65
N ASP A 96 6.30 12.99 16.98
CA ASP A 96 5.93 11.68 17.53
C ASP A 96 5.15 11.79 18.85
N ASP A 97 4.44 12.91 19.03
CA ASP A 97 3.63 13.17 20.24
C ASP A 97 2.35 12.31 20.27
N GLY A 98 2.02 11.68 19.14
CA GLY A 98 0.75 11.02 18.92
C GLY A 98 -0.43 12.00 19.03
N GLY A 99 -1.65 11.46 18.94
CA GLY A 99 -2.86 12.27 19.14
C GLY A 99 -4.10 11.69 18.49
N LEU A 100 -5.26 12.10 18.99
CA LEU A 100 -6.55 11.83 18.38
C LEU A 100 -7.14 13.15 17.87
N PHE A 101 -7.36 13.22 16.56
CA PHE A 101 -7.90 14.41 15.90
C PHE A 101 -9.28 14.12 15.33
N PHE A 102 -10.18 15.09 15.51
CA PHE A 102 -11.51 15.06 14.90
C PHE A 102 -11.59 16.18 13.87
N LEU A 103 -11.77 15.81 12.59
CA LEU A 103 -12.04 16.76 11.52
C LEU A 103 -13.55 16.92 11.37
N TYR A 104 -14.07 18.08 11.74
CA TYR A 104 -15.49 18.42 11.57
C TYR A 104 -15.70 19.38 10.41
N GLY A 105 -16.78 19.20 9.66
CA GLY A 105 -17.05 19.94 8.44
C GLY A 105 -18.37 19.49 7.83
N TYR A 106 -19.04 20.41 7.14
CA TYR A 106 -20.26 20.09 6.41
C TYR A 106 -19.94 19.26 5.16
N GLY A 107 -20.94 18.53 4.64
CA GLY A 107 -20.78 17.80 3.38
C GLY A 107 -20.26 18.72 2.27
N GLY A 108 -19.28 18.24 1.49
CA GLY A 108 -18.68 19.03 0.40
C GLY A 108 -17.52 19.96 0.80
N THR A 109 -17.16 20.05 2.08
CA THR A 109 -16.05 20.91 2.56
C THR A 109 -14.63 20.33 2.34
N GLY A 110 -14.50 19.29 1.52
CA GLY A 110 -13.20 18.74 1.16
C GLY A 110 -12.48 17.97 2.28
N GLN A 111 -13.20 17.44 3.29
CA GLN A 111 -12.57 16.62 4.34
C GLN A 111 -11.77 15.44 3.77
N THR A 112 -12.33 14.75 2.76
CA THR A 112 -11.62 13.69 2.05
C THR A 112 -10.32 14.19 1.41
N PHE A 113 -10.29 15.44 0.95
CA PHE A 113 -9.09 16.03 0.37
C PHE A 113 -7.99 16.19 1.42
N ILE A 114 -8.31 16.69 2.62
CA ILE A 114 -7.36 16.76 3.75
C ILE A 114 -6.78 15.38 4.07
N TRP A 115 -7.62 14.33 4.17
CA TRP A 115 -7.16 12.98 4.46
C TRP A 115 -6.23 12.41 3.37
N LYS A 116 -6.53 12.69 2.10
CA LYS A 116 -5.63 12.33 0.98
C LYS A 116 -4.30 13.07 1.07
N THR A 117 -4.33 14.37 1.36
CA THR A 117 -3.11 15.19 1.50
C THR A 117 -2.23 14.68 2.63
N LEU A 118 -2.81 14.41 3.81
CA LEU A 118 -2.10 13.84 4.95
C LEU A 118 -1.52 12.45 4.63
N SER A 119 -2.30 11.58 3.98
CA SER A 119 -1.84 10.25 3.58
C SER A 119 -0.62 10.33 2.66
N ALA A 120 -0.67 11.20 1.65
CA ALA A 120 0.45 11.38 0.73
C ALA A 120 1.68 11.97 1.44
N ALA A 121 1.50 12.92 2.35
CA ALA A 121 2.58 13.53 3.13
C ALA A 121 3.32 12.53 4.04
N VAL A 122 2.57 11.60 4.64
CA VAL A 122 3.14 10.57 5.53
C VAL A 122 3.79 9.45 4.72
N ARG A 123 3.12 8.98 3.66
CA ARG A 123 3.66 7.93 2.79
C ARG A 123 4.90 8.38 1.99
N SER A 124 4.99 9.65 1.59
CA SER A 124 6.21 10.17 0.94
C SER A 124 7.43 10.10 1.84
N LYS A 125 7.25 10.18 3.17
CA LYS A 125 8.31 9.95 4.16
C LYS A 125 8.65 8.46 4.35
N GLY A 126 7.94 7.55 3.67
CA GLY A 126 8.09 6.10 3.81
C GLY A 126 7.49 5.53 5.09
N LEU A 127 6.53 6.24 5.68
CA LEU A 127 5.76 5.77 6.83
C LEU A 127 4.47 5.10 6.38
N ILE A 128 3.90 4.26 7.24
CA ILE A 128 2.70 3.47 6.96
C ILE A 128 1.45 4.27 7.34
N VAL A 129 0.46 4.30 6.46
CA VAL A 129 -0.85 4.94 6.72
C VAL A 129 -1.96 3.93 6.54
N LEU A 130 -2.81 3.77 7.55
CA LEU A 130 -3.98 2.90 7.47
C LEU A 130 -5.25 3.75 7.31
N ASN A 131 -5.76 3.81 6.08
CA ASN A 131 -7.00 4.50 5.78
C ASN A 131 -8.20 3.58 6.03
N ALA A 132 -9.14 4.05 6.85
CA ALA A 132 -10.39 3.36 7.11
C ALA A 132 -11.58 4.28 6.87
N THR A 133 -12.67 3.72 6.35
CA THR A 133 -13.91 4.44 6.10
C THR A 133 -15.09 3.51 6.23
N SER A 134 -16.15 4.00 6.85
CA SER A 134 -17.43 3.29 6.97
C SER A 134 -18.28 3.35 5.70
N ASN A 135 -17.95 4.25 4.77
CA ASN A 135 -18.66 4.41 3.49
C ASN A 135 -17.80 3.89 2.32
N GLY A 136 -18.38 3.03 1.49
CA GLY A 136 -17.72 2.43 0.33
C GLY A 136 -17.37 3.42 -0.79
N ILE A 137 -18.07 4.55 -0.91
CA ILE A 137 -17.68 5.58 -1.88
C ILE A 137 -16.38 6.25 -1.44
N THR A 138 -16.22 6.48 -0.14
CA THR A 138 -15.01 7.09 0.42
C THR A 138 -13.82 6.13 0.37
N SER A 139 -14.03 4.79 0.40
CA SER A 139 -12.92 3.82 0.34
C SER A 139 -12.23 3.85 -1.02
N LEU A 140 -12.97 4.19 -2.08
CA LEU A 140 -12.40 4.36 -3.42
C LEU A 140 -11.62 5.67 -3.56
N LEU A 141 -11.90 6.66 -2.71
CA LEU A 141 -11.27 7.97 -2.78
C LEU A 141 -9.97 8.02 -1.97
N LEU A 142 -9.86 7.25 -0.90
CA LEU A 142 -8.64 7.16 -0.11
C LEU A 142 -7.72 6.10 -0.72
N PRO A 143 -6.47 6.45 -1.07
CA PRO A 143 -5.50 5.45 -1.53
C PRO A 143 -5.24 4.43 -0.41
N GLY A 144 -5.34 3.15 -0.75
CA GLY A 144 -5.28 2.01 0.17
C GLY A 144 -4.04 1.15 0.01
#